data_AF-A0A0D6LBT9-F1
#
_entry.id   AF-A0A0D6LBT9-F1
#
_cell.length_a   1.000
_cell.length_b   1.000
_cell.length_c   1.000
_cell.angle_alpha   90.00
_cell.angle_beta   90.00
_cell.angle_gamma   90.00
#
_symmetry.space_group_name_H-M   'P 1'
#
loop_
_entity.id
_entity.type
_entity.pdbx_description
1 polymer ?
#
loop_
_entity_poly.entity_id
_entity_poly.type
_entity_poly.pdbx_seq_one_letter_code
_entity_poly.pdbx_strand_id
1 'polypeptide(L)'
;MCQSSKKDFFKKFLYEPLPVESHLDHCLHDHFNAEIVTKTIENKQDAIDYLTWTFLYRRMTQNPNYYNLQEISHRHLSDALSELVENTLKDLENSKCIAIKDDMDTMPLNLGMIAAYYYISYTTIELFSMSLQAKTKLRALIEIIANASEFASIPMRHREDIVLKQLAARLPGQLKNQKFSDPHVKVNLLIHAHLSRIQLSAELSKDTDKVVLKAIRLVQACVDVLSSNGWLSPAIHAMELSQMLTQAMYSNESYLKQLPHCNAGLLERAKQKKVESVFELLELDDDVRRDILRMEDVQLADVAKFCNNYPSIEVEHALESDSVNVGDTLLVNVTMERENHVNGLAPPVVAPLFPQKRKEEGWWLVVGDPAANALYSIKRLTINEKAKMQLDFVAQSAGRFEYKLYFICDSYLGADQEFDFSVKVEDHSRSRKRRRDDD
;
A
#
# COMPACT_ATOMS: atom_id res chain seq x y z
N MET A 1 6.08 -43.65 6.69
CA MET A 1 5.61 -44.35 5.46
C MET A 1 5.57 -43.35 4.32
N CYS A 2 6.06 -43.70 3.13
CA CYS A 2 6.07 -42.84 1.94
C CYS A 2 5.73 -43.66 0.69
N GLN A 3 5.43 -43.00 -0.44
CA GLN A 3 5.25 -43.67 -1.72
C GLN A 3 6.56 -44.36 -2.16
N SER A 4 6.46 -45.55 -2.76
CA SER A 4 7.64 -46.36 -3.13
C SER A 4 8.64 -45.62 -4.01
N SER A 5 8.18 -44.77 -4.94
CA SER A 5 9.03 -43.94 -5.81
C SER A 5 9.87 -42.90 -5.08
N LYS A 6 9.52 -42.54 -3.84
CA LYS A 6 10.25 -41.58 -2.99
C LYS A 6 11.12 -42.27 -1.93
N LYS A 7 11.00 -43.59 -1.78
CA LYS A 7 11.70 -44.36 -0.74
C LYS A 7 13.21 -44.20 -0.83
N ASP A 8 13.78 -44.39 -2.02
CA ASP A 8 15.23 -44.34 -2.20
C ASP A 8 15.77 -42.91 -2.06
N PHE A 9 14.99 -41.90 -2.48
CA PHE A 9 15.31 -40.50 -2.24
C PHE A 9 15.42 -40.19 -0.74
N PHE A 10 14.41 -40.56 0.05
CA PHE A 10 14.46 -40.34 1.50
C PHE A 10 15.55 -41.16 2.16
N LYS A 11 15.75 -42.41 1.74
CA LYS A 11 16.83 -43.25 2.28
C LYS A 11 18.19 -42.56 2.07
N LYS A 12 18.45 -42.06 0.87
CA LYS A 12 19.71 -41.38 0.56
C LYS A 12 19.92 -40.14 1.44
N PHE A 13 19.01 -39.17 1.40
CA PHE A 13 19.22 -37.87 2.03
C PHE A 13 18.88 -37.79 3.53
N LEU A 14 18.38 -38.88 4.13
CA LEU A 14 18.30 -39.01 5.59
C LEU A 14 19.54 -39.65 6.20
N TYR A 15 20.29 -40.46 5.44
CA TYR A 15 21.53 -41.08 5.91
C TYR A 15 22.79 -40.34 5.45
N GLU A 16 22.75 -39.70 4.29
CA GLU A 16 23.80 -38.82 3.76
C GLU A 16 23.41 -37.36 3.95
N PRO A 17 24.38 -36.44 4.15
CA PRO A 17 24.11 -35.01 4.25
C PRO A 17 23.48 -34.47 2.96
N LEU A 18 22.51 -33.55 3.11
CA LEU A 18 21.78 -32.95 1.99
C LEU A 18 22.67 -31.94 1.24
N PRO A 19 22.85 -32.07 -0.09
CA PRO A 19 23.49 -31.02 -0.89
C PRO A 19 22.56 -29.80 -0.99
N VAL A 20 23.09 -28.62 -0.71
CA VAL A 20 22.36 -27.35 -0.79
C VAL A 20 22.91 -26.54 -1.96
N GLU A 21 22.00 -26.09 -2.83
CA GLU A 21 22.28 -25.27 -4.00
C GLU A 21 21.58 -23.91 -3.89
N SER A 22 22.12 -22.90 -4.57
CA SER A 22 21.50 -21.59 -4.68
C SER A 22 20.37 -21.60 -5.71
N HIS A 23 19.37 -20.75 -5.53
CA HIS A 23 18.35 -20.42 -6.54
C HIS A 23 18.25 -18.89 -6.74
N LEU A 24 19.29 -18.16 -6.33
CA LEU A 24 19.32 -16.70 -6.41
C LEU A 24 19.24 -16.20 -7.86
N ASP A 25 19.74 -16.97 -8.80
CA ASP A 25 19.66 -16.74 -10.25
C ASP A 25 18.21 -16.65 -10.77
N HIS A 26 17.24 -17.21 -10.06
CA HIS A 26 15.82 -17.10 -10.40
C HIS A 26 15.07 -15.99 -9.66
N CYS A 27 15.74 -15.28 -8.75
CA CYS A 27 15.12 -14.30 -7.85
C CYS A 27 15.95 -13.01 -7.73
N LEU A 28 16.78 -12.70 -8.73
CA LEU A 28 17.80 -11.67 -8.63
C LEU A 28 17.25 -10.24 -8.72
N HIS A 29 16.19 -10.04 -9.52
CA HIS A 29 15.64 -8.71 -9.84
C HIS A 29 15.32 -7.87 -8.61
N ASP A 30 14.63 -8.43 -7.62
CA ASP A 30 14.22 -7.69 -6.42
C ASP A 30 15.43 -7.26 -5.57
N HIS A 31 16.47 -8.10 -5.50
CA HIS A 31 17.72 -7.79 -4.81
C HIS A 31 18.51 -6.71 -5.54
N PHE A 32 18.71 -6.86 -6.85
CA PHE A 32 19.41 -5.85 -7.66
C PHE A 32 18.72 -4.50 -7.60
N ASN A 33 17.39 -4.46 -7.72
CA ASN A 33 16.64 -3.23 -7.58
C ASN A 33 16.88 -2.57 -6.20
N ALA A 34 16.82 -3.35 -5.12
CA ALA A 34 17.07 -2.82 -3.77
C ALA A 34 18.50 -2.27 -3.60
N GLU A 35 19.50 -3.00 -4.10
CA GLU A 35 20.91 -2.61 -4.01
C GLU A 35 21.26 -1.40 -4.90
N ILE A 36 20.56 -1.20 -6.01
CA ILE A 36 20.66 0.01 -6.84
C ILE A 36 20.02 1.20 -6.11
N VAL A 37 18.88 0.99 -5.44
CA VAL A 37 18.23 2.03 -4.63
C VAL A 37 19.10 2.46 -3.45
N THR A 38 19.80 1.53 -2.80
CA THR A 38 20.75 1.82 -1.72
C THR A 38 22.11 2.31 -2.20
N LYS A 39 22.34 2.37 -3.52
CA LYS A 39 23.60 2.73 -4.17
C LYS A 39 24.77 1.81 -3.82
N THR A 40 24.48 0.55 -3.53
CA THR A 40 25.51 -0.51 -3.46
C THR A 40 25.95 -0.92 -4.86
N ILE A 41 25.01 -0.92 -5.82
CA ILE A 41 25.27 -1.16 -7.24
C ILE A 41 25.03 0.16 -7.97
N GLU A 42 26.10 0.81 -8.44
CA GLU A 42 26.00 2.05 -9.22
C GLU A 42 26.26 1.83 -10.72
N ASN A 43 26.84 0.69 -11.09
CA ASN A 43 27.10 0.31 -12.49
C ASN A 43 27.10 -1.23 -12.69
N LYS A 44 27.18 -1.68 -13.95
CA LYS A 44 27.20 -3.12 -14.30
C LYS A 44 28.37 -3.90 -13.66
N GLN A 45 29.53 -3.27 -13.43
CA GLN A 45 30.67 -3.94 -12.78
C GLN A 45 30.41 -4.18 -11.30
N ASP A 46 29.82 -3.21 -10.59
CA ASP A 46 29.42 -3.38 -9.19
C ASP A 46 28.42 -4.54 -9.04
N ALA A 47 27.52 -4.74 -10.02
CA ALA A 47 26.57 -5.85 -10.02
C ALA A 47 27.27 -7.22 -10.16
N ILE A 48 28.30 -7.31 -11.00
CA ILE A 48 29.14 -8.52 -11.10
C ILE A 48 29.86 -8.74 -9.77
N ASP A 49 30.47 -7.69 -9.22
CA ASP A 49 31.20 -7.76 -7.96
C ASP A 49 30.27 -8.19 -6.82
N TYR A 50 29.05 -7.65 -6.75
CA TYR A 50 28.00 -8.05 -5.81
C TYR A 50 27.72 -9.56 -5.88
N LEU A 51 27.58 -10.12 -7.09
CA LEU A 51 27.35 -11.55 -7.27
C LEU A 51 28.51 -12.40 -6.72
N THR A 52 29.75 -11.92 -6.74
CA THR A 52 30.90 -12.67 -6.21
C THR A 52 30.81 -12.94 -4.69
N TRP A 53 30.04 -12.14 -3.95
CA TRP A 53 29.81 -12.32 -2.51
C TRP A 53 28.77 -13.39 -2.19
N THR A 54 28.06 -13.89 -3.20
CA THR A 54 26.90 -14.76 -3.00
C THR A 54 27.28 -16.24 -2.88
N PHE A 55 26.38 -17.03 -2.28
CA PHE A 55 26.50 -18.49 -2.31
C PHE A 55 26.35 -19.06 -3.74
N LEU A 56 25.60 -18.37 -4.61
CA LEU A 56 25.46 -18.72 -6.03
C LEU A 56 26.83 -18.81 -6.71
N TYR A 57 27.64 -17.75 -6.61
CA TYR A 57 28.97 -17.71 -7.21
C TYR A 57 29.86 -18.87 -6.75
N ARG A 58 29.83 -19.18 -5.45
CA ARG A 58 30.57 -20.33 -4.90
C ARG A 58 30.09 -21.65 -5.50
N ARG A 59 28.79 -21.83 -5.70
CA ARG A 59 28.21 -23.09 -6.21
C ARG A 59 28.35 -23.26 -7.72
N MET A 60 28.36 -22.18 -8.50
CA MET A 60 28.58 -22.22 -9.96
C MET A 60 29.89 -22.94 -10.33
N THR A 61 30.96 -22.79 -9.54
CA THR A 61 32.24 -23.49 -9.76
C THR A 61 32.24 -24.96 -9.33
N GLN A 62 31.34 -25.34 -8.41
CA GLN A 62 31.32 -26.68 -7.80
C GLN A 62 30.31 -27.62 -8.46
N ASN A 63 29.21 -27.07 -9.00
CA ASN A 63 28.17 -27.81 -9.70
C ASN A 63 27.65 -27.01 -10.92
N PRO A 64 28.51 -26.78 -11.93
CA PRO A 64 28.21 -25.89 -13.06
C PRO A 64 26.96 -26.30 -13.85
N ASN A 65 26.78 -27.61 -14.09
CA ASN A 65 25.64 -28.14 -14.83
C ASN A 65 24.28 -27.79 -14.20
N TYR A 66 24.23 -27.62 -12.88
CA TYR A 66 23.00 -27.22 -12.19
C TYR A 66 22.55 -25.80 -12.57
N TYR A 67 23.52 -24.91 -12.83
CA TYR A 67 23.30 -23.52 -13.23
C TYR A 67 23.41 -23.34 -14.76
N ASN A 68 23.24 -24.42 -15.53
CA ASN A 68 23.36 -24.44 -16.99
C ASN A 68 24.73 -23.98 -17.55
N LEU A 69 25.80 -24.11 -16.77
CA LEU A 69 27.17 -23.81 -17.20
C LEU A 69 27.82 -25.06 -17.80
N GLN A 70 28.43 -24.93 -18.98
CA GLN A 70 29.09 -26.05 -19.67
C GLN A 70 30.55 -26.24 -19.23
N GLU A 71 31.24 -25.16 -18.85
CA GLU A 71 32.63 -25.16 -18.44
C GLU A 71 32.87 -24.24 -17.23
N ILE A 72 33.90 -24.52 -16.45
CA ILE A 72 34.26 -23.80 -15.21
C ILE A 72 35.48 -22.87 -15.36
N SER A 73 35.92 -22.61 -16.60
CA SER A 73 37.02 -21.66 -16.80
C SER A 73 36.62 -20.27 -16.28
N HIS A 74 37.58 -19.47 -15.83
CA HIS A 74 37.32 -18.08 -15.42
C HIS A 74 36.55 -17.27 -16.46
N ARG A 75 36.81 -17.49 -17.75
CA ARG A 75 36.10 -16.83 -18.86
C ARG A 75 34.62 -17.21 -18.88
N HIS A 76 34.29 -18.50 -18.95
CA HIS A 76 32.91 -18.98 -18.95
C HIS A 76 32.10 -18.54 -17.73
N LEU A 77 32.72 -18.52 -16.54
CA LEU A 77 32.05 -18.01 -15.34
C LEU A 77 31.77 -16.51 -15.43
N SER A 78 32.75 -15.73 -15.89
CA SER A 78 32.60 -14.28 -16.10
C SER A 78 31.54 -13.97 -17.15
N ASP A 79 31.52 -14.70 -18.26
CA ASP A 79 30.55 -14.54 -19.34
C ASP A 79 29.13 -14.82 -18.82
N ALA A 80 28.94 -15.90 -18.05
CA ALA A 80 27.64 -16.25 -17.48
C ALA A 80 27.14 -15.26 -16.42
N LEU A 81 28.03 -14.73 -15.57
CA LEU A 81 27.67 -13.67 -14.62
C LEU A 81 27.29 -12.39 -15.35
N SER A 82 28.03 -12.04 -16.39
CA SER A 82 27.75 -10.86 -17.22
C SER A 82 26.39 -10.99 -17.91
N GLU A 83 26.07 -12.16 -18.47
CA GLU A 83 24.77 -12.45 -19.07
C GLU A 83 23.63 -12.35 -18.03
N LEU A 84 23.83 -12.90 -16.83
CA LEU A 84 22.85 -12.85 -15.75
C LEU A 84 22.58 -11.41 -15.30
N VAL A 85 23.63 -10.60 -15.15
CA VAL A 85 23.54 -9.16 -14.82
C VAL A 85 22.81 -8.41 -15.93
N GLU A 86 23.22 -8.59 -17.18
CA GLU A 86 22.64 -7.87 -18.33
C GLU A 86 21.14 -8.16 -18.48
N ASN A 87 20.75 -9.44 -18.40
CA ASN A 87 19.35 -9.84 -18.48
C ASN A 87 18.53 -9.25 -17.33
N THR A 88 19.05 -9.32 -16.11
CA THR A 88 18.35 -8.82 -14.91
C THR A 88 18.17 -7.30 -14.95
N LEU A 89 19.23 -6.56 -15.29
CA LEU A 89 19.17 -5.10 -15.39
C LEU A 89 18.25 -4.64 -16.52
N LYS A 90 18.28 -5.34 -17.67
CA LYS A 90 17.41 -5.05 -18.80
C LYS A 90 15.94 -5.26 -18.47
N ASP A 91 15.61 -6.33 -17.74
CA ASP A 91 14.24 -6.57 -17.27
C ASP A 91 13.79 -5.45 -16.31
N LEU A 92 14.65 -5.07 -15.35
CA LEU A 92 14.36 -3.97 -14.42
C LEU A 92 14.20 -2.61 -15.13
N GLU A 93 14.98 -2.35 -16.18
CA GLU A 93 14.85 -1.16 -17.02
C GLU A 93 13.54 -1.18 -17.81
N ASN A 94 13.17 -2.32 -18.40
CA ASN A 94 11.90 -2.49 -19.12
C ASN A 94 10.69 -2.25 -18.21
N SER A 95 10.76 -2.72 -16.96
CA SER A 95 9.74 -2.46 -15.93
C SER A 95 9.80 -1.03 -15.35
N LYS A 96 10.72 -0.17 -15.85
CA LYS A 96 10.95 1.21 -15.39
C LYS A 96 11.29 1.33 -13.90
N CYS A 97 11.90 0.29 -13.33
CA CYS A 97 12.41 0.32 -11.96
C CYS A 97 13.76 1.05 -11.88
N ILE A 98 14.58 0.93 -12.93
CA ILE A 98 15.89 1.58 -13.05
C ILE A 98 16.04 2.24 -14.43
N ALA A 99 17.05 3.07 -14.59
CA ALA A 99 17.53 3.56 -15.87
C ALA A 99 19.02 3.24 -16.04
N ILE A 100 19.42 2.83 -17.24
CA ILE A 100 20.83 2.59 -17.58
C ILE A 100 21.35 3.77 -18.41
N LYS A 101 22.42 4.43 -17.95
CA LYS A 101 23.09 5.54 -18.64
C LYS A 101 24.43 5.08 -19.20
N ASP A 102 24.75 5.58 -20.39
CA ASP A 102 26.01 5.29 -21.09
C ASP A 102 26.32 3.79 -21.21
N ASP A 103 25.25 2.96 -21.25
CA ASP A 103 25.30 1.48 -21.27
C ASP A 103 26.04 0.82 -20.09
N MET A 104 26.29 1.56 -19.01
CA MET A 104 27.09 1.10 -17.87
C MET A 104 26.50 1.49 -16.52
N ASP A 105 26.14 2.76 -16.32
CA ASP A 105 25.75 3.30 -15.02
C ASP A 105 24.26 3.04 -14.75
N THR A 106 23.93 2.59 -13.56
CA THR A 106 22.54 2.30 -13.14
C THR A 106 22.02 3.38 -12.21
N MET A 107 20.78 3.83 -12.43
CA MET A 107 20.10 4.79 -11.56
C MET A 107 18.72 4.28 -11.15
N PRO A 108 18.34 4.38 -9.85
CA PRO A 108 16.99 4.01 -9.43
C PRO A 108 15.96 5.02 -9.95
N LEU A 109 14.80 4.50 -10.38
CA LEU A 109 13.62 5.29 -10.74
C LEU A 109 12.54 5.17 -9.65
N ASN A 110 11.49 5.99 -9.74
CA ASN A 110 10.42 6.04 -8.74
C ASN A 110 9.79 4.66 -8.47
N LEU A 111 9.52 3.85 -9.49
CA LEU A 111 8.95 2.50 -9.29
C LEU A 111 9.91 1.57 -8.53
N GLY A 112 11.21 1.62 -8.86
CA GLY A 112 12.23 0.84 -8.18
C GLY A 112 12.37 1.23 -6.71
N MET A 113 12.34 2.54 -6.42
CA MET A 113 12.34 3.06 -5.05
C MET A 113 11.13 2.58 -4.25
N ILE A 114 9.92 2.63 -4.83
CA ILE A 114 8.69 2.15 -4.19
C ILE A 114 8.76 0.65 -3.91
N ALA A 115 9.19 -0.15 -4.91
CA ALA A 115 9.31 -1.60 -4.77
C ALA A 115 10.30 -2.00 -3.65
N ALA A 116 11.47 -1.36 -3.62
CA ALA A 116 12.48 -1.59 -2.59
C ALA A 116 11.99 -1.16 -1.19
N TYR A 117 11.36 0.02 -1.09
CA TYR A 117 10.89 0.57 0.19
C TYR A 117 9.83 -0.31 0.87
N TYR A 118 8.86 -0.82 0.11
CA TYR A 118 7.78 -1.66 0.63
C TYR A 118 8.08 -3.16 0.59
N TYR A 119 9.24 -3.56 0.08
CA TYR A 119 9.62 -4.96 -0.11
C TYR A 119 8.61 -5.73 -0.96
N ILE A 120 8.30 -5.16 -2.13
CA ILE A 120 7.33 -5.67 -3.11
C ILE A 120 8.09 -6.11 -4.36
N SER A 121 7.62 -7.16 -5.01
CA SER A 121 8.27 -7.68 -6.21
C SER A 121 8.19 -6.69 -7.38
N TYR A 122 9.24 -6.58 -8.17
CA TYR A 122 9.29 -5.68 -9.33
C TYR A 122 8.18 -6.01 -10.35
N THR A 123 7.77 -7.28 -10.49
CA THR A 123 6.66 -7.65 -11.37
C THR A 123 5.31 -7.12 -10.87
N THR A 124 5.14 -7.03 -9.54
CA THR A 124 3.96 -6.40 -8.94
C THR A 124 3.95 -4.90 -9.19
N ILE A 125 5.10 -4.21 -9.07
CA ILE A 125 5.14 -2.77 -9.32
C ILE A 125 4.93 -2.44 -10.80
N GLU A 126 5.44 -3.29 -11.70
CA GLU A 126 5.17 -3.20 -13.13
C GLU A 126 3.67 -3.35 -13.42
N LEU A 127 3.03 -4.38 -12.85
CA LEU A 127 1.58 -4.58 -12.94
C LEU A 127 0.81 -3.33 -12.48
N PHE A 128 1.22 -2.74 -11.35
CA PHE A 128 0.60 -1.52 -10.82
C PHE A 128 0.78 -0.34 -11.78
N SER A 129 1.98 -0.12 -12.29
CA SER A 129 2.25 0.96 -13.25
C SER A 129 1.47 0.81 -14.55
N MET A 130 1.19 -0.41 -15.00
CA MET A 130 0.43 -0.66 -16.23
C MET A 130 -1.09 -0.64 -16.04
N SER A 131 -1.57 -1.01 -14.84
CA SER A 131 -3.00 -1.22 -14.59
C SER A 131 -3.68 -0.04 -13.90
N LEU A 132 -2.96 0.74 -13.10
CA LEU A 132 -3.49 1.92 -12.42
C LEU A 132 -3.65 3.07 -13.42
N GLN A 133 -4.78 3.79 -13.33
CA GLN A 133 -5.16 4.89 -14.22
C GLN A 133 -5.81 6.02 -13.41
N ALA A 134 -5.87 7.23 -13.98
CA ALA A 134 -6.49 8.40 -13.36
C ALA A 134 -7.96 8.22 -12.93
N LYS A 135 -8.66 7.25 -13.53
CA LYS A 135 -10.07 6.92 -13.28
C LYS A 135 -10.28 5.61 -12.53
N THR A 136 -9.21 5.00 -12.02
CA THR A 136 -9.30 3.74 -11.28
C THR A 136 -10.17 3.92 -10.04
N LYS A 137 -11.19 3.06 -9.93
CA LYS A 137 -12.12 3.03 -8.80
C LYS A 137 -11.74 1.94 -7.83
N LEU A 138 -12.24 2.03 -6.60
CA LEU A 138 -12.01 1.09 -5.50
C LEU A 138 -12.14 -0.39 -5.90
N ARG A 139 -13.18 -0.76 -6.66
CA ARG A 139 -13.36 -2.14 -7.14
C ARG A 139 -12.18 -2.63 -7.99
N ALA A 140 -11.76 -1.82 -8.95
CA ALA A 140 -10.64 -2.16 -9.82
C ALA A 140 -9.32 -2.17 -9.03
N LEU A 141 -9.18 -1.31 -8.02
CA LEU A 141 -8.02 -1.30 -7.15
C LEU A 141 -7.86 -2.62 -6.37
N ILE A 142 -8.95 -3.16 -5.79
CA ILE A 142 -8.94 -4.47 -5.13
C ILE A 142 -8.52 -5.58 -6.10
N GLU A 143 -9.01 -5.53 -7.34
CA GLU A 143 -8.67 -6.51 -8.38
C GLU A 143 -7.19 -6.43 -8.80
N ILE A 144 -6.65 -5.22 -8.97
CA ILE A 144 -5.23 -5.01 -9.28
C ILE A 144 -4.35 -5.54 -8.14
N ILE A 145 -4.69 -5.23 -6.89
CA ILE A 145 -3.94 -5.71 -5.72
C ILE A 145 -4.01 -7.24 -5.60
N ALA A 146 -5.17 -7.84 -5.86
CA ALA A 146 -5.31 -9.30 -5.80
C ALA A 146 -4.44 -10.05 -6.82
N ASN A 147 -4.12 -9.39 -7.95
CA ASN A 147 -3.25 -9.93 -9.00
C ASN A 147 -1.73 -9.76 -8.71
N ALA A 148 -1.36 -9.20 -7.55
CA ALA A 148 0.03 -9.05 -7.15
C ALA A 148 0.77 -10.41 -7.01
N SER A 149 2.04 -10.46 -7.41
CA SER A 149 2.87 -11.66 -7.39
C SER A 149 3.07 -12.24 -5.98
N GLU A 150 2.95 -11.42 -4.94
CA GLU A 150 2.98 -11.81 -3.53
C GLU A 150 1.88 -12.82 -3.15
N PHE A 151 0.82 -12.88 -3.94
CA PHE A 151 -0.33 -13.76 -3.74
C PHE A 151 -0.30 -15.03 -4.59
N ALA A 152 0.66 -15.17 -5.51
CA ALA A 152 0.84 -16.40 -6.29
C ALA A 152 1.14 -17.61 -5.39
N SER A 153 1.72 -17.38 -4.20
CA SER A 153 2.02 -18.42 -3.21
C SER A 153 0.83 -18.84 -2.34
N ILE A 154 -0.37 -18.26 -2.51
CA ILE A 154 -1.55 -18.65 -1.73
C ILE A 154 -1.97 -20.07 -2.15
N PRO A 155 -2.10 -21.02 -1.20
CA PRO A 155 -2.34 -22.40 -1.54
C PRO A 155 -3.75 -22.61 -2.11
N MET A 156 -3.84 -23.44 -3.14
CA MET A 156 -5.11 -23.94 -3.69
C MET A 156 -5.31 -25.38 -3.23
N ARG A 157 -6.29 -25.60 -2.35
CA ARG A 157 -6.59 -26.92 -1.77
C ARG A 157 -7.58 -27.67 -2.66
N HIS A 158 -7.59 -29.00 -2.52
CA HIS A 158 -8.50 -29.85 -3.29
C HIS A 158 -9.96 -29.50 -3.01
N ARG A 159 -10.77 -29.33 -4.07
CA ARG A 159 -12.20 -28.94 -4.04
C ARG A 159 -12.50 -27.55 -3.46
N GLU A 160 -11.49 -26.72 -3.25
CA GLU A 160 -11.67 -25.35 -2.76
C GLU A 160 -12.35 -24.45 -3.80
N ASP A 161 -12.22 -24.78 -5.09
CA ASP A 161 -12.88 -24.12 -6.21
C ASP A 161 -14.42 -24.10 -6.08
N ILE A 162 -15.00 -25.17 -5.56
CA ILE A 162 -16.46 -25.27 -5.33
C ILE A 162 -16.89 -24.27 -4.24
N VAL A 163 -16.10 -24.19 -3.15
CA VAL A 163 -16.37 -23.29 -2.03
C VAL A 163 -16.21 -21.83 -2.46
N LEU A 164 -15.16 -21.52 -3.23
CA LEU A 164 -14.94 -20.18 -3.77
C LEU A 164 -16.05 -19.76 -4.73
N LYS A 165 -16.57 -20.68 -5.55
CA LYS A 165 -17.73 -20.40 -6.41
C LYS A 165 -18.99 -20.06 -5.61
N GLN A 166 -19.23 -20.75 -4.50
CA GLN A 166 -20.34 -20.43 -3.60
C GLN A 166 -20.14 -19.09 -2.89
N LEU A 167 -18.91 -18.78 -2.47
CA LEU A 167 -18.55 -17.49 -1.87
C LEU A 167 -18.78 -16.34 -2.87
N ALA A 168 -18.34 -16.49 -4.11
CA ALA A 168 -18.56 -15.50 -5.17
C ALA A 168 -20.05 -15.22 -5.42
N ALA A 169 -20.92 -16.23 -5.29
CA ALA A 169 -22.37 -16.04 -5.43
C ALA A 169 -22.99 -15.21 -4.29
N ARG A 170 -22.36 -15.19 -3.10
CA ARG A 170 -22.80 -14.39 -1.93
C ARG A 170 -22.27 -12.97 -1.95
N LEU A 171 -21.17 -12.72 -2.66
CA LEU A 171 -20.50 -11.42 -2.71
C LEU A 171 -21.05 -10.55 -3.85
N PRO A 172 -21.51 -9.32 -3.55
CA PRO A 172 -22.07 -8.44 -4.57
C PRO A 172 -21.01 -8.03 -5.60
N GLY A 173 -21.42 -7.97 -6.87
CA GLY A 173 -20.55 -7.55 -7.99
C GLY A 173 -19.50 -8.57 -8.43
N GLN A 174 -19.39 -9.74 -7.82
CA GLN A 174 -18.39 -10.73 -8.23
C GLN A 174 -18.79 -11.46 -9.52
N LEU A 175 -17.82 -11.66 -10.41
CA LEU A 175 -18.07 -12.36 -11.68
C LEU A 175 -18.32 -13.84 -11.40
N LYS A 176 -19.36 -14.41 -12.02
CA LYS A 176 -19.73 -15.82 -11.85
C LYS A 176 -18.86 -16.77 -12.68
N ASN A 177 -18.29 -16.26 -13.77
CA ASN A 177 -17.47 -17.01 -14.71
C ASN A 177 -15.99 -16.67 -14.50
N GLN A 178 -15.42 -17.13 -13.39
CA GLN A 178 -14.00 -16.98 -13.07
C GLN A 178 -13.32 -18.34 -12.97
N LYS A 179 -12.01 -18.38 -13.17
CA LYS A 179 -11.21 -19.58 -12.93
C LYS A 179 -10.96 -19.71 -11.42
N PHE A 180 -11.85 -20.38 -10.71
CA PHE A 180 -11.76 -20.57 -9.24
C PHE A 180 -10.57 -21.46 -8.79
N SER A 181 -9.75 -21.96 -9.71
CA SER A 181 -8.46 -22.60 -9.43
C SER A 181 -7.29 -21.63 -9.43
N ASP A 182 -7.53 -20.34 -9.73
CA ASP A 182 -6.53 -19.28 -9.72
C ASP A 182 -6.37 -18.67 -8.30
N PRO A 183 -5.14 -18.61 -7.74
CA PRO A 183 -4.86 -17.96 -6.46
C PRO A 183 -5.31 -16.49 -6.41
N HIS A 184 -5.20 -15.74 -7.50
CA HIS A 184 -5.56 -14.32 -7.54
C HIS A 184 -7.08 -14.11 -7.44
N VAL A 185 -7.86 -14.98 -8.08
CA VAL A 185 -9.32 -15.03 -7.92
C VAL A 185 -9.69 -15.34 -6.47
N LYS A 186 -9.01 -16.32 -5.86
CA LYS A 186 -9.21 -16.63 -4.44
C LYS A 186 -8.94 -15.41 -3.56
N VAL A 187 -7.81 -14.73 -3.76
CA VAL A 187 -7.43 -13.53 -2.98
C VAL A 187 -8.47 -12.42 -3.11
N ASN A 188 -8.94 -12.13 -4.32
CA ASN A 188 -9.98 -11.13 -4.57
C ASN A 188 -11.25 -11.44 -3.74
N LEU A 189 -11.72 -12.70 -3.79
CA LEU A 189 -12.89 -13.14 -3.01
C LEU A 189 -12.66 -13.06 -1.50
N LEU A 190 -11.45 -13.40 -1.02
CA LEU A 190 -11.11 -13.33 0.40
C LEU A 190 -11.07 -11.88 0.92
N ILE A 191 -10.54 -10.93 0.14
CA ILE A 191 -10.58 -9.51 0.48
C ILE A 191 -12.03 -9.05 0.62
N HIS A 192 -12.88 -9.36 -0.36
CA HIS A 192 -14.29 -8.97 -0.28
C HIS A 192 -15.04 -9.68 0.87
N ALA A 193 -14.71 -10.94 1.17
CA ALA A 193 -15.28 -11.65 2.31
C ALA A 193 -14.87 -11.01 3.65
N HIS A 194 -13.62 -10.57 3.77
CA HIS A 194 -13.10 -9.82 4.92
C HIS A 194 -13.86 -8.50 5.13
N LEU A 195 -13.97 -7.68 4.08
CA LEU A 195 -14.71 -6.42 4.13
C LEU A 195 -16.20 -6.59 4.42
N SER A 196 -16.80 -7.70 3.96
CA SER A 196 -18.18 -8.07 4.28
C SER A 196 -18.36 -8.79 5.62
N ARG A 197 -17.28 -9.05 6.37
CA ARG A 197 -17.26 -9.83 7.62
C ARG A 197 -17.97 -11.19 7.50
N ILE A 198 -17.81 -11.87 6.36
CA ILE A 198 -18.39 -13.19 6.13
C ILE A 198 -17.59 -14.22 6.93
N GLN A 199 -18.27 -15.01 7.75
CA GLN A 199 -17.65 -16.13 8.44
C GLN A 199 -17.20 -17.22 7.44
N LEU A 200 -15.90 -17.52 7.42
CA LEU A 200 -15.28 -18.54 6.57
C LEU A 200 -14.85 -19.77 7.41
N SER A 201 -14.43 -20.85 6.72
CA SER A 201 -13.80 -21.99 7.39
C SER A 201 -12.45 -21.60 7.97
N ALA A 202 -11.96 -22.36 8.96
CA ALA A 202 -10.70 -22.05 9.62
C ALA A 202 -9.50 -21.96 8.65
N GLU A 203 -9.48 -22.77 7.60
CA GLU A 203 -8.44 -22.76 6.56
C GLU A 203 -8.49 -21.48 5.72
N LEU A 204 -9.68 -21.07 5.29
CA LEU A 204 -9.87 -19.86 4.50
C LEU A 204 -9.63 -18.60 5.34
N SER A 205 -10.05 -18.59 6.62
CA SER A 205 -9.75 -17.47 7.53
C SER A 205 -8.23 -17.29 7.72
N LYS A 206 -7.47 -18.39 7.88
CA LYS A 206 -6.00 -18.30 7.95
C LYS A 206 -5.36 -17.79 6.66
N ASP A 207 -5.96 -18.09 5.51
CA ASP A 207 -5.49 -17.54 4.24
C ASP A 207 -5.86 -16.06 4.11
N THR A 208 -7.05 -15.66 4.55
CA THR A 208 -7.48 -14.25 4.64
C THR A 208 -6.52 -13.44 5.51
N ASP A 209 -6.11 -13.98 6.66
CA ASP A 209 -5.16 -13.29 7.55
C ASP A 209 -3.85 -12.95 6.81
N LYS A 210 -3.29 -13.91 6.07
CA LYS A 210 -2.09 -13.72 5.26
C LYS A 210 -2.32 -12.72 4.14
N VAL A 211 -3.49 -12.76 3.52
CA VAL A 211 -3.87 -11.85 2.43
C VAL A 211 -3.93 -10.41 2.95
N VAL A 212 -4.68 -10.17 4.03
CA VAL A 212 -4.88 -8.84 4.61
C VAL A 212 -3.56 -8.22 5.06
N LEU A 213 -2.68 -9.00 5.73
CA LEU A 213 -1.37 -8.50 6.17
C LEU A 213 -0.48 -8.07 5.01
N LYS A 214 -0.43 -8.85 3.92
CA LYS A 214 0.35 -8.50 2.72
C LYS A 214 -0.32 -7.36 1.94
N ALA A 215 -1.65 -7.26 1.95
CA ALA A 215 -2.38 -6.24 1.21
C ALA A 215 -2.08 -4.81 1.69
N ILE A 216 -1.84 -4.59 2.99
CA ILE A 216 -1.56 -3.25 3.53
C ILE A 216 -0.37 -2.57 2.84
N ARG A 217 0.76 -3.27 2.70
CA ARG A 217 1.93 -2.70 2.01
C ARG A 217 1.70 -2.52 0.50
N LEU A 218 0.92 -3.40 -0.12
CA LEU A 218 0.54 -3.27 -1.54
C LEU A 218 -0.34 -2.05 -1.77
N VAL A 219 -1.31 -1.80 -0.88
CA VAL A 219 -2.13 -0.58 -0.90
C VAL A 219 -1.27 0.67 -0.76
N GLN A 220 -0.31 0.68 0.17
CA GLN A 220 0.60 1.81 0.36
C GLN A 220 1.47 2.05 -0.89
N ALA A 221 1.96 0.99 -1.53
CA ALA A 221 2.65 1.13 -2.81
C ALA A 221 1.73 1.64 -3.94
N CYS A 222 0.47 1.22 -3.98
CA CYS A 222 -0.50 1.81 -4.91
C CYS A 222 -0.67 3.31 -4.66
N VAL A 223 -0.78 3.76 -3.40
CA VAL A 223 -0.86 5.20 -3.06
C VAL A 223 0.34 5.95 -3.63
N ASP A 224 1.56 5.43 -3.47
CA ASP A 224 2.78 6.09 -3.92
C ASP A 224 2.93 6.07 -5.45
N VAL A 225 2.48 5.02 -6.13
CA VAL A 225 2.42 4.99 -7.60
C VAL A 225 1.40 6.00 -8.13
N LEU A 226 0.20 6.05 -7.53
CA LEU A 226 -0.87 6.95 -7.95
C LEU A 226 -0.52 8.42 -7.71
N SER A 227 0.10 8.72 -6.57
CA SER A 227 0.55 10.07 -6.24
C SER A 227 1.73 10.52 -7.11
N SER A 228 2.66 9.62 -7.44
CA SER A 228 3.75 9.91 -8.40
C SER A 228 3.23 10.23 -9.81
N ASN A 229 2.05 9.72 -10.18
CA ASN A 229 1.37 10.06 -11.44
C ASN A 229 0.44 11.29 -11.32
N GLY A 230 0.31 11.88 -10.13
CA GLY A 230 -0.52 13.07 -9.89
C GLY A 230 -2.04 12.81 -9.93
N TRP A 231 -2.50 11.58 -9.68
CA TRP A 231 -3.93 11.24 -9.75
C TRP A 231 -4.57 11.23 -8.36
N LEU A 232 -5.44 12.22 -8.09
CA LEU A 232 -6.01 12.44 -6.76
C LEU A 232 -7.02 11.38 -6.34
N SER A 233 -8.11 11.22 -7.11
CA SER A 233 -9.24 10.36 -6.75
C SER A 233 -8.83 8.89 -6.54
N PRO A 234 -8.03 8.26 -7.43
CA PRO A 234 -7.54 6.91 -7.18
C PRO A 234 -6.65 6.80 -5.94
N ALA A 235 -5.81 7.82 -5.66
CA ALA A 235 -4.95 7.81 -4.48
C ALA A 235 -5.78 7.86 -3.19
N ILE A 236 -6.82 8.70 -3.14
CA ILE A 236 -7.77 8.73 -2.02
C ILE A 236 -8.47 7.38 -1.88
N HIS A 237 -8.98 6.78 -2.97
CA HIS A 237 -9.58 5.43 -2.92
C HIS A 237 -8.62 4.37 -2.38
N ALA A 238 -7.31 4.51 -2.64
CA ALA A 238 -6.30 3.59 -2.09
C ALA A 238 -6.07 3.82 -0.59
N MET A 239 -6.06 5.07 -0.13
CA MET A 239 -5.99 5.39 1.30
C MET A 239 -7.22 4.85 2.05
N GLU A 240 -8.42 5.07 1.51
CA GLU A 240 -9.67 4.49 2.02
C GLU A 240 -9.59 2.96 2.08
N LEU A 241 -9.03 2.30 1.05
CA LEU A 241 -8.86 0.84 1.05
C LEU A 241 -7.97 0.36 2.21
N SER A 242 -6.97 1.14 2.62
CA SER A 242 -6.16 0.82 3.81
C SER A 242 -7.01 0.81 5.08
N GLN A 243 -7.87 1.81 5.27
CA GLN A 243 -8.79 1.89 6.40
C GLN A 243 -9.79 0.73 6.37
N MET A 244 -10.37 0.46 5.20
CA MET A 244 -11.32 -0.63 4.96
C MET A 244 -10.75 -2.00 5.31
N LEU A 245 -9.50 -2.29 4.90
CA LEU A 245 -8.82 -3.54 5.24
C LEU A 245 -8.50 -3.63 6.73
N THR A 246 -8.15 -2.51 7.37
CA THR A 246 -7.86 -2.46 8.80
C THR A 246 -9.11 -2.73 9.63
N GLN A 247 -10.24 -2.09 9.30
CA GLN A 247 -11.48 -2.16 10.08
C GLN A 247 -12.48 -3.21 9.57
N ALA A 248 -12.13 -3.93 8.51
CA ALA A 248 -12.94 -4.96 7.88
C ALA A 248 -14.36 -4.47 7.54
N MET A 249 -14.46 -3.39 6.76
CA MET A 249 -15.73 -2.80 6.32
C MET A 249 -15.58 -2.01 5.03
N TYR A 250 -16.69 -1.73 4.34
CA TYR A 250 -16.70 -0.82 3.18
C TYR A 250 -16.90 0.63 3.60
N SER A 251 -16.39 1.57 2.80
CA SER A 251 -16.50 3.01 3.07
C SER A 251 -17.93 3.57 2.99
N ASN A 252 -18.85 2.87 2.34
CA ASN A 252 -20.27 3.25 2.25
C ASN A 252 -21.15 2.70 3.39
N GLU A 253 -20.56 1.99 4.36
CA GLU A 253 -21.25 1.52 5.56
C GLU A 253 -21.09 2.53 6.71
N SER A 254 -21.95 2.45 7.73
CA SER A 254 -21.85 3.33 8.91
C SER A 254 -20.50 3.16 9.62
N TYR A 255 -19.83 4.27 9.94
CA TYR A 255 -18.55 4.28 10.67
C TYR A 255 -18.62 3.63 12.05
N LEU A 256 -19.82 3.53 12.65
CA LEU A 256 -20.05 2.82 13.91
C LEU A 256 -19.81 1.31 13.80
N LYS A 257 -19.78 0.74 12.58
CA LYS A 257 -19.44 -0.67 12.35
C LYS A 257 -18.02 -1.02 12.82
N GLN A 258 -17.14 -0.03 12.97
CA GLN A 258 -15.78 -0.20 13.52
C GLN A 258 -15.79 -0.56 15.02
N LEU A 259 -16.86 -0.24 15.75
CA LEU A 259 -16.95 -0.50 17.17
C LEU A 259 -16.87 -2.01 17.47
N PRO A 260 -16.14 -2.41 18.53
CA PRO A 260 -16.20 -3.77 19.04
C PRO A 260 -17.64 -4.21 19.34
N HIS A 261 -17.94 -5.49 19.13
CA HIS A 261 -19.26 -6.09 19.39
C HIS A 261 -20.43 -5.46 18.60
N CYS A 262 -20.15 -4.66 17.57
CA CYS A 262 -21.18 -4.01 16.76
C CYS A 262 -22.04 -5.06 16.01
N ASN A 263 -23.35 -4.95 16.18
CA ASN A 263 -24.35 -5.79 15.50
C ASN A 263 -25.32 -4.92 14.67
N ALA A 264 -26.12 -5.56 13.81
CA ALA A 264 -27.07 -4.86 12.95
C ALA A 264 -28.09 -4.02 13.74
N GLY A 265 -28.55 -4.52 14.90
CA GLY A 265 -29.50 -3.80 15.74
C GLY A 265 -28.94 -2.51 16.35
N LEU A 266 -27.64 -2.47 16.67
CA LEU A 266 -26.96 -1.24 17.11
C LEU A 266 -26.98 -0.20 16.00
N LEU A 267 -26.61 -0.59 14.78
CA LEU A 267 -26.57 0.30 13.62
C LEU A 267 -27.96 0.85 13.28
N GLU A 268 -29.01 0.04 13.39
CA GLU A 268 -30.40 0.48 13.22
C GLU A 268 -30.81 1.53 14.27
N ARG A 269 -30.49 1.30 15.55
CA ARG A 269 -30.78 2.26 16.63
C ARG A 269 -30.00 3.56 16.47
N ALA A 270 -28.72 3.48 16.11
CA ALA A 270 -27.89 4.65 15.83
C ALA A 270 -28.48 5.48 14.68
N LYS A 271 -28.90 4.82 13.59
CA LYS A 271 -29.57 5.47 12.47
C LYS A 271 -30.90 6.14 12.88
N GLN A 272 -31.71 5.50 13.71
CA GLN A 272 -32.96 6.10 14.23
C GLN A 272 -32.70 7.36 15.05
N LYS A 273 -31.60 7.39 15.80
CA LYS A 273 -31.18 8.54 16.60
C LYS A 273 -30.29 9.53 15.85
N LYS A 274 -30.08 9.32 14.54
CA LYS A 274 -29.23 10.15 13.66
C LYS A 274 -27.79 10.30 14.16
N VAL A 275 -27.23 9.19 14.64
CA VAL A 275 -25.82 9.10 15.05
C VAL A 275 -25.07 8.43 13.90
N GLU A 276 -24.23 9.20 13.22
CA GLU A 276 -23.52 8.78 12.00
C GLU A 276 -22.01 8.61 12.23
N SER A 277 -21.44 9.27 13.24
CA SER A 277 -20.00 9.26 13.54
C SER A 277 -19.65 8.75 14.94
N VAL A 278 -18.38 8.37 15.14
CA VAL A 278 -17.84 7.99 16.46
C VAL A 278 -17.79 9.21 17.40
N PHE A 279 -17.52 10.40 16.85
CA PHE A 279 -17.53 11.66 17.62
C PHE A 279 -18.93 11.97 18.17
N GLU A 280 -19.98 11.86 17.35
CA GLU A 280 -21.36 12.05 17.81
C GLU A 280 -21.73 11.06 18.92
N LEU A 281 -21.29 9.80 18.83
CA LEU A 281 -21.53 8.81 19.89
C LEU A 281 -20.88 9.20 21.23
N LEU A 282 -19.70 9.85 21.18
CA LEU A 282 -18.96 10.35 22.34
C LEU A 282 -19.61 11.60 22.96
N GLU A 283 -20.39 12.36 22.21
CA GLU A 283 -21.09 13.56 22.69
C GLU A 283 -22.46 13.25 23.30
N LEU A 284 -23.03 12.06 23.05
CA LEU A 284 -24.34 11.69 23.60
C LEU A 284 -24.36 11.59 25.12
N ASP A 285 -25.52 11.91 25.70
CA ASP A 285 -25.85 11.60 27.08
C ASP A 285 -25.77 10.08 27.34
N ASP A 286 -25.38 9.71 28.57
CA ASP A 286 -25.11 8.31 28.93
C ASP A 286 -26.32 7.38 28.79
N ASP A 287 -27.52 7.87 29.04
CA ASP A 287 -28.77 7.12 28.87
C ASP A 287 -29.06 6.85 27.39
N VAL A 288 -28.89 7.85 26.53
CA VAL A 288 -29.05 7.74 25.08
C VAL A 288 -28.02 6.78 24.51
N ARG A 289 -26.76 6.90 24.93
CA ARG A 289 -25.63 6.04 24.53
C ARG A 289 -25.87 4.60 24.96
N ARG A 290 -26.28 4.35 26.20
CA ARG A 290 -26.60 3.00 26.70
C ARG A 290 -27.74 2.34 25.94
N ASP A 291 -28.78 3.10 25.58
CA ASP A 291 -29.89 2.56 24.78
C ASP A 291 -29.48 2.24 23.33
N ILE A 292 -28.51 2.96 22.75
CA ILE A 292 -27.92 2.59 21.44
C ILE A 292 -27.09 1.32 21.59
N LEU A 293 -26.15 1.27 22.54
CA LEU A 293 -25.19 0.18 22.63
C LEU A 293 -25.84 -1.13 23.09
N ARG A 294 -26.64 -1.12 24.16
CA ARG A 294 -27.25 -2.32 24.79
C ARG A 294 -26.25 -3.47 24.98
N MET A 295 -25.13 -3.14 25.62
CA MET A 295 -23.99 -4.02 25.84
C MET A 295 -23.79 -4.27 27.34
N GLU A 296 -23.15 -5.39 27.67
CA GLU A 296 -22.68 -5.66 29.04
C GLU A 296 -21.47 -4.79 29.40
N ASP A 297 -21.19 -4.60 30.69
CA ASP A 297 -20.10 -3.72 31.14
C ASP A 297 -18.72 -4.08 30.55
N VAL A 298 -18.46 -5.38 30.32
CA VAL A 298 -17.23 -5.85 29.68
C VAL A 298 -17.14 -5.38 28.22
N GLN A 299 -18.25 -5.46 27.49
CA GLN A 299 -18.32 -5.01 26.10
C GLN A 299 -18.26 -3.47 26.01
N LEU A 300 -18.89 -2.78 26.97
CA LEU A 300 -18.78 -1.32 27.09
C LEU A 300 -17.35 -0.87 27.36
N ALA A 301 -16.57 -1.63 28.13
CA ALA A 301 -15.15 -1.34 28.33
C ALA A 301 -14.33 -1.47 27.03
N ASP A 302 -14.62 -2.46 26.18
CA ASP A 302 -13.99 -2.59 24.87
C ASP A 302 -14.35 -1.42 23.94
N VAL A 303 -15.63 -1.00 23.94
CA VAL A 303 -16.09 0.17 23.19
C VAL A 303 -15.44 1.45 23.70
N ALA A 304 -15.37 1.65 25.03
CA ALA A 304 -14.70 2.81 25.62
C ALA A 304 -13.21 2.85 25.24
N LYS A 305 -12.53 1.70 25.24
CA LYS A 305 -11.15 1.60 24.76
C LYS A 305 -11.03 1.98 23.29
N PHE A 306 -11.95 1.53 22.43
CA PHE A 306 -11.97 1.93 21.03
C PHE A 306 -12.13 3.44 20.90
N CYS A 307 -13.12 4.04 21.57
CA CYS A 307 -13.38 5.48 21.47
C CYS A 307 -12.25 6.34 22.03
N ASN A 308 -11.62 5.93 23.15
CA ASN A 308 -10.46 6.64 23.71
C ASN A 308 -9.25 6.60 22.76
N ASN A 309 -9.07 5.49 22.03
CA ASN A 309 -7.99 5.34 21.06
C ASN A 309 -8.33 5.91 19.68
N TYR A 310 -9.61 6.18 19.40
CA TYR A 310 -10.06 6.73 18.12
C TYR A 310 -9.46 8.14 17.94
N PRO A 311 -8.99 8.51 16.74
CA PRO A 311 -8.06 9.64 16.64
C PRO A 311 -8.76 10.97 16.90
N SER A 312 -8.25 11.75 17.87
CA SER A 312 -8.62 13.15 18.07
C SER A 312 -7.39 14.01 17.81
N ILE A 313 -7.36 14.63 16.62
CA ILE A 313 -6.23 15.43 16.15
C ILE A 313 -6.76 16.74 15.60
N GLU A 314 -6.34 17.84 16.20
CA GLU A 314 -6.58 19.18 15.68
C GLU A 314 -5.56 19.49 14.59
N VAL A 315 -6.03 19.99 13.45
CA VAL A 315 -5.20 20.31 12.28
C VAL A 315 -5.37 21.78 11.93
N GLU A 316 -4.26 22.50 12.00
CA GLU A 316 -4.16 23.89 11.55
C GLU A 316 -3.32 23.95 10.27
N HIS A 317 -3.74 24.76 9.31
CA HIS A 317 -2.97 25.00 8.09
C HIS A 317 -2.81 26.50 7.81
N ALA A 318 -1.67 26.87 7.23
CA ALA A 318 -1.37 28.24 6.84
C ALA A 318 -0.58 28.26 5.53
N LEU A 319 -0.95 29.17 4.64
CA LEU A 319 -0.17 29.50 3.45
C LEU A 319 0.91 30.53 3.82
N GLU A 320 2.10 30.41 3.24
CA GLU A 320 3.11 31.47 3.38
C GLU A 320 2.75 32.73 2.59
N SER A 321 1.99 32.58 1.51
CA SER A 321 1.52 33.70 0.67
C SER A 321 0.24 33.33 -0.06
N ASP A 322 -0.76 34.21 0.00
CA ASP A 322 -2.06 34.03 -0.68
C ASP A 322 -2.00 34.36 -2.19
N SER A 323 -0.95 35.07 -2.60
CA SER A 323 -0.67 35.41 -4.00
C SER A 323 0.76 35.00 -4.38
N VAL A 324 0.89 34.23 -5.45
CA VAL A 324 2.18 33.78 -6.00
C VAL A 324 2.23 34.01 -7.50
N ASN A 325 3.42 33.93 -8.09
CA ASN A 325 3.55 33.98 -9.55
C ASN A 325 3.57 32.59 -10.16
N VAL A 326 3.28 32.52 -11.46
CA VAL A 326 3.52 31.30 -12.24
C VAL A 326 5.01 30.92 -12.14
N GLY A 327 5.27 29.68 -11.74
CA GLY A 327 6.60 29.12 -11.52
C GLY A 327 7.08 29.19 -10.07
N ASP A 328 6.41 29.95 -9.20
CA ASP A 328 6.73 29.99 -7.78
C ASP A 328 6.28 28.71 -7.08
N THR A 329 7.02 28.32 -6.03
CA THR A 329 6.67 27.22 -5.15
C THR A 329 5.70 27.70 -4.08
N LEU A 330 4.52 27.08 -4.03
CA LEU A 330 3.55 27.25 -2.96
C LEU A 330 3.95 26.39 -1.76
N LEU A 331 3.90 26.99 -0.57
CA LEU A 331 4.25 26.34 0.69
C LEU A 331 3.02 26.34 1.62
N VAL A 332 2.54 25.15 1.95
CA VAL A 332 1.42 24.90 2.86
C VAL A 332 1.99 24.33 4.16
N ASN A 333 2.00 25.14 5.21
CA ASN A 333 2.44 24.72 6.54
C ASN A 333 1.26 24.12 7.31
N VAL A 334 1.43 22.90 7.82
CA VAL A 334 0.40 22.15 8.56
C VAL A 334 0.95 21.82 9.95
N THR A 335 0.18 22.16 10.98
CA THR A 335 0.45 21.78 12.38
C THR A 335 -0.65 20.83 12.83
N MET A 336 -0.27 19.73 13.48
CA MET A 336 -1.19 18.73 14.00
C MET A 336 -0.92 18.49 15.48
N GLU A 337 -1.96 18.52 16.30
CA GLU A 337 -1.89 18.30 17.73
C GLU A 337 -2.89 17.23 18.15
N ARG A 338 -2.40 16.17 18.80
CA ARG A 338 -3.22 15.06 19.29
C ARG A 338 -3.71 15.34 20.70
N GLU A 339 -5.01 15.27 20.90
CA GLU A 339 -5.62 15.42 22.23
C GLU A 339 -5.64 14.11 23.04
N ASN A 340 -5.77 12.97 22.37
CA ASN A 340 -5.93 11.66 23.01
C ASN A 340 -4.63 10.86 23.16
N HIS A 341 -3.48 11.53 23.30
CA HIS A 341 -2.21 10.83 23.47
C HIS A 341 -2.13 10.09 24.82
N VAL A 342 -1.35 9.01 24.88
CA VAL A 342 -1.05 8.32 26.14
C VAL A 342 0.45 8.45 26.41
N ASN A 343 0.80 9.26 27.43
CA ASN A 343 2.20 9.57 27.79
C ASN A 343 3.02 10.13 26.59
N GLY A 344 2.42 11.04 25.81
CA GLY A 344 3.08 11.66 24.65
C GLY A 344 3.21 10.72 23.43
N LEU A 345 2.55 9.57 23.42
CA LEU A 345 2.54 8.63 22.31
C LEU A 345 1.12 8.43 21.75
N ALA A 346 1.03 8.16 20.45
CA ALA A 346 -0.21 7.74 19.85
C ALA A 346 -0.67 6.40 20.46
N PRO A 347 -1.96 6.25 20.82
CA PRO A 347 -2.48 4.95 21.21
C PRO A 347 -2.44 3.98 20.02
N PRO A 348 -2.25 2.67 20.26
CA PRO A 348 -2.28 1.68 19.19
C PRO A 348 -3.67 1.56 18.59
N VAL A 349 -3.72 1.22 17.30
CA VAL A 349 -4.95 1.03 16.55
C VAL A 349 -5.77 -0.12 17.15
N VAL A 350 -7.05 0.14 17.42
CA VAL A 350 -8.02 -0.86 17.87
C VAL A 350 -8.75 -1.39 16.64
N ALA A 351 -8.31 -2.55 16.16
CA ALA A 351 -8.87 -3.23 15.00
C ALA A 351 -8.98 -4.74 15.29
N PRO A 352 -10.05 -5.21 15.96
CA PRO A 352 -10.15 -6.60 16.45
C PRO A 352 -10.22 -7.65 15.33
N LEU A 353 -10.59 -7.24 14.12
CA LEU A 353 -10.65 -8.11 12.93
C LEU A 353 -9.38 -8.03 12.08
N PHE A 354 -8.41 -7.19 12.45
CA PHE A 354 -7.13 -7.13 11.77
C PHE A 354 -6.19 -8.24 12.30
N PRO A 355 -5.50 -9.01 11.44
CA PRO A 355 -4.75 -10.18 11.89
C PRO A 355 -3.51 -9.86 12.74
N GLN A 356 -2.98 -8.65 12.65
CA GLN A 356 -1.81 -8.24 13.43
C GLN A 356 -2.23 -7.76 14.82
N LYS A 357 -1.57 -8.28 15.86
CA LYS A 357 -1.86 -7.91 17.26
C LYS A 357 -1.67 -6.43 17.56
N ARG A 358 -0.75 -5.78 16.85
CA ARG A 358 -0.40 -4.37 17.04
C ARG A 358 -0.18 -3.75 15.68
N LYS A 359 -0.93 -2.69 15.40
CA LYS A 359 -0.76 -1.81 14.26
C LYS A 359 -0.63 -0.39 14.80
N GLU A 360 0.39 0.31 14.30
CA GLU A 360 0.56 1.73 14.55
C GLU A 360 -0.25 2.50 13.50
N GLU A 361 -0.74 3.65 13.93
CA GLU A 361 -1.48 4.56 13.07
C GLU A 361 -0.53 5.35 12.17
N GLY A 362 -0.87 5.46 10.89
CA GLY A 362 -0.22 6.34 9.93
C GLY A 362 -1.21 7.32 9.30
N TRP A 363 -0.67 8.43 8.81
CA TRP A 363 -1.44 9.50 8.16
C TRP A 363 -0.83 9.88 6.82
N TRP A 364 -1.69 10.34 5.92
CA TRP A 364 -1.32 11.06 4.72
C TRP A 364 -1.82 12.49 4.80
N LEU A 365 -0.94 13.44 4.50
CA LEU A 365 -1.29 14.80 4.13
C LEU A 365 -1.23 14.91 2.61
N VAL A 366 -2.30 15.35 1.98
CA VAL A 366 -2.40 15.44 0.51
C VAL A 366 -2.91 16.82 0.14
N VAL A 367 -2.24 17.49 -0.80
CA VAL A 367 -2.77 18.69 -1.45
C VAL A 367 -3.17 18.32 -2.88
N GLY A 368 -4.41 18.65 -3.24
CA GLY A 368 -4.94 18.36 -4.57
C GLY A 368 -6.00 19.35 -5.03
N ASP A 369 -6.32 19.26 -6.31
CA ASP A 369 -7.47 19.92 -6.94
C ASP A 369 -8.53 18.85 -7.28
N PRO A 370 -9.67 18.83 -6.57
CA PRO A 370 -10.75 17.87 -6.83
C PRO A 370 -11.37 18.02 -8.22
N ALA A 371 -11.45 19.25 -8.75
CA ALA A 371 -12.07 19.52 -10.04
C ALA A 371 -11.19 19.03 -11.20
N ALA A 372 -9.87 19.19 -11.07
CA ALA A 372 -8.89 18.68 -12.04
C ALA A 372 -8.53 17.20 -11.83
N ASN A 373 -8.94 16.60 -10.71
CA ASN A 373 -8.49 15.27 -10.26
C ASN A 373 -6.96 15.16 -10.17
N ALA A 374 -6.32 16.27 -9.76
CA ALA A 374 -4.87 16.41 -9.74
C ALA A 374 -4.33 16.40 -8.30
N LEU A 375 -3.34 15.56 -8.05
CA LEU A 375 -2.60 15.52 -6.80
C LEU A 375 -1.29 16.29 -6.99
N TYR A 376 -1.04 17.30 -6.14
CA TYR A 376 0.13 18.17 -6.25
C TYR A 376 1.24 17.82 -5.27
N SER A 377 0.88 17.48 -4.03
CA SER A 377 1.85 17.10 -3.00
C SER A 377 1.24 16.07 -2.05
N ILE A 378 2.07 15.17 -1.56
CA ILE A 378 1.72 14.17 -0.57
C ILE A 378 2.87 13.98 0.42
N LYS A 379 2.55 13.84 1.70
CA LYS A 379 3.50 13.39 2.73
C LYS A 379 2.86 12.37 3.65
N ARG A 380 3.61 11.33 3.99
CA ARG A 380 3.21 10.32 4.97
C ARG A 380 3.90 10.58 6.30
N LEU A 381 3.17 10.47 7.39
CA LEU A 381 3.69 10.73 8.73
C LEU A 381 3.00 9.88 9.80
N THR A 382 3.62 9.83 10.98
CA THR A 382 3.02 9.35 12.22
C THR A 382 2.95 10.52 13.21
N ILE A 383 1.91 10.57 14.03
CA ILE A 383 1.66 11.70 14.93
C ILE A 383 1.49 11.16 16.34
N ASN A 384 2.49 11.39 17.19
CA ASN A 384 2.47 11.00 18.59
C ASN A 384 1.69 12.02 19.43
N GLU A 385 2.32 13.17 19.74
CA GLU A 385 1.71 14.28 20.47
C GLU A 385 1.48 15.48 19.56
N LYS A 386 2.54 15.98 18.92
CA LYS A 386 2.49 17.07 17.95
C LYS A 386 3.33 16.73 16.74
N ALA A 387 2.93 17.23 15.57
CA ALA A 387 3.72 17.19 14.36
C ALA A 387 3.61 18.52 13.62
N LYS A 388 4.63 18.85 12.85
CA LYS A 388 4.61 19.96 11.88
C LYS A 388 5.13 19.45 10.57
N MET A 389 4.46 19.83 9.48
CA MET A 389 4.82 19.41 8.14
C MET A 389 4.60 20.56 7.18
N GLN A 390 5.49 20.70 6.21
CA GLN A 390 5.34 21.64 5.09
C GLN A 390 5.11 20.82 3.83
N LEU A 391 4.06 21.13 3.06
CA LEU A 391 3.83 20.58 1.73
C LEU A 391 4.14 21.67 0.70
N ASP A 392 4.78 21.27 -0.39
CA ASP A 392 5.26 22.20 -1.42
C ASP A 392 4.91 21.71 -2.83
N PHE A 393 4.53 22.64 -3.71
CA PHE A 393 4.24 22.36 -5.11
C PHE A 393 4.35 23.62 -5.98
N VAL A 394 4.55 23.47 -7.29
CA VAL A 394 4.78 24.60 -8.20
C VAL A 394 3.49 25.10 -8.83
N ALA A 395 3.28 26.42 -8.83
CA ALA A 395 2.15 27.06 -9.50
C ALA A 395 2.34 27.07 -11.03
N GLN A 396 1.58 26.26 -11.77
CA GLN A 396 1.82 26.05 -13.21
C GLN A 396 1.15 27.06 -14.14
N SER A 397 0.04 27.67 -13.72
CA SER A 397 -0.72 28.58 -14.57
C SER A 397 -1.36 29.70 -13.77
N ALA A 398 -1.58 30.85 -14.41
CA ALA A 398 -2.19 32.00 -13.76
C ALA A 398 -3.70 31.86 -13.67
N GLY A 399 -4.26 32.31 -12.56
CA GLY A 399 -5.68 32.15 -12.25
C GLY A 399 -5.93 32.15 -10.75
N ARG A 400 -7.19 31.96 -10.38
CA ARG A 400 -7.57 31.65 -9.00
C ARG A 400 -7.83 30.15 -8.94
N PHE A 401 -7.12 29.46 -8.06
CA PHE A 401 -7.25 28.02 -7.86
C PHE A 401 -7.84 27.76 -6.49
N GLU A 402 -8.78 26.83 -6.44
CA GLU A 402 -9.37 26.32 -5.21
C GLU A 402 -8.77 24.93 -4.99
N TYR A 403 -7.91 24.83 -3.99
CA TYR A 403 -7.24 23.60 -3.61
C TYR A 403 -7.85 23.03 -2.34
N LYS A 404 -7.58 21.76 -2.10
CA LYS A 404 -8.00 21.06 -0.89
C LYS A 404 -6.82 20.36 -0.25
N LEU A 405 -6.67 20.56 1.06
CA LEU A 405 -5.80 19.79 1.93
C LEU A 405 -6.60 18.64 2.53
N TYR A 406 -6.15 17.41 2.31
CA TYR A 406 -6.70 16.21 2.91
C TYR A 406 -5.75 15.70 3.98
N PHE A 407 -6.31 15.34 5.13
CA PHE A 407 -5.63 14.66 6.21
C PHE A 407 -6.32 13.31 6.44
N ILE A 408 -5.68 12.23 5.99
CA ILE A 408 -6.32 10.92 5.84
C ILE A 408 -5.61 9.87 6.70
N CYS A 409 -6.37 9.14 7.52
CA CYS A 409 -5.87 8.06 8.35
C CYS A 409 -5.65 6.79 7.52
N ASP A 410 -4.67 5.95 7.86
CA ASP A 410 -4.49 4.63 7.21
C ASP A 410 -5.30 3.50 7.88
N SER A 411 -5.95 3.79 9.00
CA SER A 411 -6.42 2.80 9.97
C SER A 411 -7.88 2.92 10.37
N TYR A 412 -8.43 4.13 10.43
CA TYR A 412 -9.79 4.41 10.89
C TYR A 412 -10.58 5.12 9.80
N LEU A 413 -11.86 4.77 9.64
CA LEU A 413 -12.78 5.47 8.75
C LEU A 413 -13.53 6.56 9.51
N GLY A 414 -13.70 7.73 8.90
CA GLY A 414 -14.44 8.85 9.50
C GLY A 414 -13.61 9.69 10.47
N ALA A 415 -12.28 9.54 10.47
CA ALA A 415 -11.33 10.42 11.15
C ALA A 415 -10.64 11.39 10.18
N ASP A 416 -10.95 11.28 8.89
CA ASP A 416 -10.34 12.08 7.83
C ASP A 416 -10.88 13.51 7.87
N GLN A 417 -10.03 14.49 7.57
CA GLN A 417 -10.36 15.91 7.57
C GLN A 417 -10.00 16.54 6.23
N GLU A 418 -10.82 17.47 5.77
CA GLU A 418 -10.64 18.18 4.50
C GLU A 418 -10.73 19.69 4.73
N PHE A 419 -9.79 20.45 4.13
CA PHE A 419 -9.74 21.90 4.26
C PHE A 419 -9.62 22.54 2.87
N ASP A 420 -10.62 23.34 2.51
CA ASP A 420 -10.58 24.13 1.28
C ASP A 420 -9.74 25.39 1.49
N PHE A 421 -8.88 25.71 0.52
CA PHE A 421 -8.12 26.95 0.51
C PHE A 421 -7.91 27.47 -0.91
N SER A 422 -7.87 28.79 -1.07
CA SER A 422 -7.75 29.44 -2.38
C SER A 422 -6.41 30.13 -2.55
N VAL A 423 -5.81 30.02 -3.73
CA VAL A 423 -4.56 30.69 -4.08
C VAL A 423 -4.75 31.49 -5.35
N LYS A 424 -4.26 32.75 -5.34
CA LYS A 424 -4.21 33.58 -6.55
C LYS A 424 -2.83 33.47 -7.20
N VAL A 425 -2.78 32.95 -8.42
CA VAL A 425 -1.55 32.87 -9.21
C VAL A 425 -1.55 33.97 -10.28
N GLU A 426 -0.56 34.85 -10.23
CA GLU A 426 -0.41 35.98 -11.16
C GLU A 426 0.60 35.69 -12.27
N ASP A 427 0.37 36.26 -13.46
CA ASP A 427 1.32 36.22 -14.57
C ASP A 427 1.97 37.60 -14.77
N HIS A 428 3.13 37.81 -14.14
CA HIS A 428 3.87 39.06 -14.31
C HIS A 428 4.46 39.25 -15.72
N SER A 429 4.52 38.22 -16.58
CA SER A 429 5.04 38.36 -17.96
C SER A 429 4.15 39.24 -18.84
N ARG A 430 2.85 39.33 -18.56
CA ARG A 430 1.89 40.20 -19.27
C ARG A 430 1.89 41.66 -18.81
N SER A 431 2.34 41.93 -17.58
CA SER A 431 2.31 43.28 -17.00
C SER A 431 3.32 44.26 -17.64
N ARG A 432 4.42 43.75 -18.22
CA ARG A 432 5.44 44.58 -18.91
C ARG A 432 5.02 45.11 -20.28
N LYS A 433 3.96 44.57 -20.91
CA LYS A 433 3.54 45.00 -22.27
C LYS A 433 2.60 46.22 -22.31
N ARG A 434 2.16 46.75 -21.15
CA ARG A 434 1.23 47.89 -21.07
C ARG A 434 1.85 49.22 -20.60
N ARG A 435 3.18 49.33 -20.56
CA ARG A 435 3.90 50.55 -20.07
C ARG A 435 4.84 51.20 -21.09
N ARG A 436 4.61 51.00 -22.39
CA ARG A 436 5.24 51.79 -23.46
C ARG A 436 4.15 52.08 -24.49
N ASP A 437 3.57 53.27 -24.39
CA ASP A 437 2.86 54.04 -25.43
C ASP A 437 2.05 55.09 -24.67
N ASP A 438 2.75 56.06 -24.09
CA ASP A 438 2.25 57.38 -23.65
C ASP A 438 3.47 58.14 -23.11
N ASP A 439 4.27 58.70 -24.02
CA ASP A 439 5.15 59.86 -23.83
C ASP A 439 5.44 60.50 -25.20
#